data_AF-A0AAW2S3V7-F1
#
_entry.id   AF-A0AAW2S3V7-F1
#
_cell.length_a   1.000
_cell.length_b   1.000
_cell.length_c   1.000
_cell.angle_alpha   90.00
_cell.angle_beta   90.00
_cell.angle_gamma   90.00
#
_symmetry.space_group_name_H-M   'P 1'
#
loop_
_entity.id
_entity.type
_entity.pdbx_description
1 polymer ?
#
loop_
_entity_poly.entity_id
_entity_poly.type
_entity_poly.pdbx_seq_one_letter_code
_entity_poly.pdbx_strand_id
1 'polypeptide(L)'
;MLVTGDNSLQLFLGWEGVGLASYLLIHFWFTRLQADKAAIKAMLVNRVGDFGLAPGISVPQKFLDFLQYEIECHNSYCILLLIGAVGKSTQIGSHTWSPDAMEGPTPVSALIHAATMVTAGVFMIARCSPLFEYPPTALIVITFAGAMMSFLAATTGILQNDLKRVIAYSTCSQLGYMIFACGISNYSVSVFHLMNHAFFKALLFLSAGSVIHAMSDEQDMRKMGGLPPRSLLPMP
;
A
#
# COMPACT_ATOMS: atom_id res chain seq x y z
N MET A 1 -0.14 -16.49 -6.49
CA MET A 1 0.43 -16.88 -5.18
C MET A 1 -0.23 -16.14 -4.03
N LEU A 2 -0.14 -14.81 -3.92
CA LEU A 2 -0.77 -14.08 -2.79
C LEU A 2 -2.31 -14.15 -2.80
N VAL A 3 -2.95 -13.83 -3.93
CA VAL A 3 -4.43 -13.81 -4.04
C VAL A 3 -5.04 -15.21 -4.08
N THR A 4 -4.35 -16.13 -4.74
CA THR A 4 -4.74 -17.54 -4.93
C THR A 4 -4.28 -18.43 -3.77
N GLY A 5 -3.89 -17.83 -2.64
CA GLY A 5 -3.43 -18.58 -1.48
C GLY A 5 -4.60 -19.21 -0.75
N ASP A 6 -4.63 -20.54 -0.71
CA ASP A 6 -5.63 -21.30 0.08
C ASP A 6 -5.18 -21.48 1.53
N ASN A 7 -3.89 -21.29 1.80
CA ASN A 7 -3.30 -21.36 3.13
C ASN A 7 -2.50 -20.09 3.46
N SER A 8 -2.39 -19.81 4.76
CA SER A 8 -1.74 -18.60 5.28
C SER A 8 -0.24 -18.56 4.96
N LEU A 9 0.41 -19.72 4.81
CA LEU A 9 1.81 -19.84 4.42
C LEU A 9 2.03 -19.40 2.95
N GLN A 10 1.17 -19.81 2.01
CA GLN A 10 1.25 -19.35 0.62
C GLN A 10 0.95 -17.85 0.50
N LEU A 11 0.03 -17.34 1.33
CA LEU A 11 -0.19 -15.89 1.46
C LEU A 11 1.10 -15.19 1.90
N PHE A 12 1.76 -15.68 2.95
CA PHE A 12 3.03 -15.12 3.45
C PHE A 12 4.16 -15.19 2.41
N LEU A 13 4.31 -16.29 1.70
CA LEU A 13 5.30 -16.40 0.62
C LEU A 13 5.02 -15.40 -0.51
N GLY A 14 3.76 -15.24 -0.90
CA GLY A 14 3.37 -14.21 -1.86
C GLY A 14 3.64 -12.79 -1.35
N TRP A 15 3.41 -12.56 -0.06
CA TRP A 15 3.60 -11.29 0.63
C TRP A 15 5.06 -10.83 0.63
N GLU A 16 5.95 -11.75 1.00
CA GLU A 16 7.40 -11.60 0.94
C GLU A 16 7.89 -11.39 -0.49
N GLY A 17 7.40 -12.23 -1.43
CA GLY A 17 7.76 -12.13 -2.84
C GLY A 17 7.42 -10.77 -3.45
N VAL A 18 6.25 -10.21 -3.14
CA VAL A 18 5.87 -8.86 -3.57
C VAL A 18 6.77 -7.80 -2.94
N GLY A 19 7.18 -7.97 -1.68
CA GLY A 19 8.14 -7.06 -1.02
C GLY A 19 9.51 -7.04 -1.69
N LEU A 20 10.07 -8.22 -1.93
CA LEU A 20 11.37 -8.39 -2.58
C LEU A 20 11.34 -7.88 -4.03
N ALA A 21 10.31 -8.20 -4.80
CA ALA A 21 10.16 -7.69 -6.17
C ALA A 21 10.07 -6.15 -6.18
N SER A 22 9.33 -5.56 -5.25
CA SER A 22 9.20 -4.10 -5.15
C SER A 22 10.53 -3.44 -4.79
N TYR A 23 11.30 -4.03 -3.86
CA TYR A 23 12.66 -3.58 -3.55
C TYR A 23 13.55 -3.55 -4.81
N LEU A 24 13.59 -4.65 -5.57
CA LEU A 24 14.40 -4.74 -6.78
C LEU A 24 13.97 -3.73 -7.85
N LEU A 25 12.67 -3.50 -8.00
CA LEU A 25 12.13 -2.58 -9.00
C LEU A 25 12.31 -1.10 -8.62
N ILE A 26 12.25 -0.75 -7.33
CA ILE A 26 12.60 0.61 -6.86
C ILE A 26 14.11 0.84 -7.03
N HIS A 27 14.92 -0.19 -6.77
CA HIS A 27 16.37 -0.17 -6.92
C HIS A 27 16.85 -0.29 -8.39
N PHE A 28 15.95 -0.18 -9.38
CA PHE A 28 16.29 -0.38 -10.79
C PHE A 28 17.47 0.50 -11.26
N TRP A 29 17.50 1.77 -10.86
CA TRP A 29 18.62 2.67 -11.10
C TRP A 29 19.64 2.66 -9.95
N PHE A 30 20.28 1.51 -9.73
CA PHE A 30 21.22 1.25 -8.64
C PHE A 30 22.42 2.22 -8.56
N THR A 31 22.73 2.93 -9.64
CA THR A 31 23.79 3.96 -9.66
C THR A 31 23.39 5.24 -8.93
N ARG A 32 22.09 5.45 -8.67
CA ARG A 32 21.58 6.61 -7.93
C ARG A 32 21.45 6.28 -6.45
N LEU A 33 22.22 7.00 -5.63
CA LEU A 33 22.22 6.87 -4.17
C LEU A 33 20.83 7.12 -3.54
N GLN A 34 19.99 7.95 -4.15
CA GLN A 34 18.62 8.18 -3.65
C GLN A 34 17.71 6.97 -3.90
N ALA A 35 17.81 6.32 -5.06
CA ALA A 35 17.04 5.12 -5.39
C ALA A 35 17.41 3.95 -4.46
N ASP A 36 18.69 3.80 -4.14
CA ASP A 36 19.17 2.80 -3.18
C ASP A 36 18.62 3.05 -1.77
N LYS A 37 18.74 4.28 -1.25
CA LYS A 37 18.18 4.66 0.04
C LYS A 37 16.67 4.44 0.11
N ALA A 38 15.94 4.80 -0.96
CA ALA A 38 14.50 4.61 -1.04
C ALA A 38 14.11 3.12 -1.05
N ALA A 39 14.80 2.30 -1.85
CA ALA A 39 14.57 0.86 -1.92
C ALA A 39 14.83 0.19 -0.56
N ILE A 40 15.96 0.48 0.08
CA ILE A 40 16.31 -0.07 1.40
C ILE A 40 15.27 0.35 2.45
N LYS A 41 14.86 1.62 2.47
CA LYS A 41 13.81 2.10 3.37
C LYS A 41 12.49 1.36 3.15
N ALA A 42 12.08 1.18 1.89
CA ALA A 42 10.89 0.41 1.57
C ALA A 42 11.00 -1.03 2.07
N MET A 43 12.11 -1.72 1.81
CA MET A 43 12.31 -3.09 2.28
C MET A 43 12.26 -3.19 3.81
N LEU A 44 12.94 -2.28 4.52
CA LEU A 44 12.97 -2.27 5.99
C LEU A 44 11.58 -2.03 6.59
N VAL A 45 10.84 -1.04 6.10
CA VAL A 45 9.50 -0.74 6.64
C VAL A 45 8.53 -1.90 6.37
N ASN A 46 8.64 -2.54 5.21
CA ASN A 46 7.85 -3.75 4.94
C ASN A 46 8.22 -4.88 5.88
N ARG A 47 9.53 -5.10 6.11
CA ARG A 47 10.03 -6.13 7.01
C ARG A 47 9.54 -5.96 8.45
N VAL A 48 9.45 -4.72 8.93
CA VAL A 48 8.86 -4.41 10.24
C VAL A 48 7.39 -4.83 10.29
N GLY A 49 6.62 -4.61 9.22
CA GLY A 49 5.26 -5.14 9.11
C GLY A 49 5.22 -6.66 9.09
N ASP A 50 6.15 -7.30 8.38
CA ASP A 50 6.24 -8.76 8.25
C ASP A 50 6.53 -9.43 9.60
N PHE A 51 7.24 -8.77 10.52
CA PHE A 51 7.41 -9.23 11.91
C PHE A 51 6.11 -9.24 12.72
N GLY A 52 5.13 -8.40 12.37
CA GLY A 52 3.78 -8.48 12.94
C GLY A 52 2.96 -9.59 12.28
N LEU A 53 3.09 -9.73 10.96
CA LEU A 53 2.32 -10.71 10.18
C LEU A 53 2.73 -12.17 10.48
N ALA A 54 4.03 -12.45 10.59
CA ALA A 54 4.56 -13.80 10.80
C ALA A 54 3.96 -14.51 12.04
N PRO A 55 3.98 -13.92 13.25
CA PRO A 55 3.32 -14.52 14.42
C PRO A 55 1.80 -14.58 14.26
N GLY A 56 1.19 -13.59 13.61
CA GLY A 56 -0.25 -13.61 13.28
C GLY A 56 -0.63 -14.71 12.28
N ILE A 57 0.30 -15.28 11.53
CA ILE A 57 0.03 -16.41 10.63
C ILE A 57 0.37 -17.75 11.28
N SER A 58 1.40 -17.79 12.14
CA SER A 58 1.90 -19.02 12.75
C SER A 58 1.09 -19.52 13.95
N VAL A 59 0.19 -18.70 14.51
CA VAL A 59 -0.71 -19.12 15.60
C VAL A 59 -2.03 -19.58 14.98
N PRO A 60 -2.26 -20.90 14.80
CA PRO A 60 -3.54 -21.38 14.29
C PRO A 60 -4.63 -21.14 15.34
N GLN A 61 -5.79 -20.68 14.90
CA GLN A 61 -6.96 -20.41 15.75
C GLN A 61 -7.33 -21.60 16.66
N LYS A 62 -7.16 -22.84 16.15
CA LYS A 62 -7.36 -24.09 16.91
C LYS A 62 -6.45 -24.26 18.14
N PHE A 63 -5.27 -23.63 18.15
CA PHE A 63 -4.36 -23.65 19.30
C PHE A 63 -4.78 -22.65 20.39
N LEU A 64 -5.44 -21.54 19.99
CA LEU A 64 -6.02 -20.58 20.92
C LEU A 64 -7.32 -21.09 21.54
N ASP A 65 -8.17 -21.76 20.75
CA ASP A 65 -9.38 -22.42 21.25
C ASP A 65 -9.05 -23.51 22.30
N PHE A 66 -7.89 -24.15 22.19
CA PHE A 66 -7.40 -25.13 23.17
C PHE A 66 -6.98 -24.51 24.51
N LEU A 67 -6.61 -23.22 24.54
CA LEU A 67 -6.08 -22.53 25.72
C LEU A 67 -7.16 -21.80 26.56
N GLN A 68 -8.45 -21.90 26.20
CA GLN A 68 -9.59 -21.31 26.93
C GLN A 68 -9.49 -19.78 27.18
N TYR A 69 -8.61 -19.07 26.48
CA TYR A 69 -8.51 -17.62 26.50
C TYR A 69 -9.25 -17.03 25.30
N GLU A 70 -10.58 -16.94 25.39
CA GLU A 70 -11.40 -16.71 24.20
C GLU A 70 -11.44 -15.26 23.69
N ILE A 71 -11.10 -14.23 24.48
CA ILE A 71 -11.34 -12.82 24.06
C ILE A 71 -10.02 -12.03 23.88
N GLU A 72 -9.10 -12.09 24.83
CA GLU A 72 -7.85 -11.30 24.75
C GLU A 72 -6.90 -11.81 23.65
N CYS A 73 -6.84 -13.13 23.46
CA CYS A 73 -5.98 -13.71 22.42
C CYS A 73 -6.45 -13.34 21.00
N HIS A 74 -7.75 -13.28 20.75
CA HIS A 74 -8.30 -12.89 19.44
C HIS A 74 -7.96 -11.43 19.07
N ASN A 75 -7.98 -10.52 20.05
CA ASN A 75 -7.60 -9.13 19.81
C ASN A 75 -6.11 -9.01 19.49
N SER A 76 -5.24 -9.65 20.26
CA SER A 76 -3.79 -9.63 20.02
C SER A 76 -3.42 -10.18 18.64
N TYR A 77 -4.08 -11.26 18.23
CA TYR A 77 -3.92 -11.88 16.92
C TYR A 77 -4.34 -10.95 15.77
N CYS A 78 -5.52 -10.33 15.87
CA CYS A 78 -6.00 -9.40 14.84
C CYS A 78 -5.14 -8.13 14.76
N ILE A 79 -4.61 -7.65 15.90
CA ILE A 79 -3.68 -6.52 15.93
C ILE A 79 -2.36 -6.88 15.24
N LEU A 80 -1.82 -8.09 15.44
CA LEU A 80 -0.61 -8.56 14.77
C LEU A 80 -0.80 -8.63 13.24
N LEU A 81 -1.94 -9.20 12.79
CA LEU A 81 -2.31 -9.17 11.37
C LEU A 81 -2.45 -7.73 10.85
N LEU A 82 -3.04 -6.83 11.63
CA LEU A 82 -3.17 -5.42 11.26
C LEU A 82 -1.81 -4.73 11.10
N ILE A 83 -0.84 -5.00 11.97
CA ILE A 83 0.53 -4.45 11.85
C ILE A 83 1.15 -4.87 10.51
N GLY A 84 0.95 -6.13 10.11
CA GLY A 84 1.30 -6.61 8.77
C GLY A 84 0.64 -5.78 7.67
N ALA A 85 -0.69 -5.67 7.71
CA ALA A 85 -1.47 -4.90 6.74
C ALA A 85 -0.99 -3.46 6.62
N VAL A 86 -0.74 -2.80 7.76
CA VAL A 86 -0.26 -1.41 7.88
C VAL A 86 1.08 -1.22 7.17
N GLY A 87 2.00 -2.19 7.29
CA GLY A 87 3.31 -2.14 6.63
C GLY A 87 3.20 -2.02 5.10
N LYS A 88 2.41 -2.91 4.47
CA LYS A 88 2.22 -2.94 3.00
C LYS A 88 1.29 -1.85 2.48
N SER A 89 0.22 -1.54 3.21
CA SER A 89 -0.82 -0.59 2.77
C SER A 89 -0.53 0.87 3.13
N THR A 90 0.70 1.17 3.55
CA THR A 90 1.21 2.55 3.71
C THR A 90 0.36 3.39 4.67
N GLN A 91 -0.02 2.80 5.80
CA GLN A 91 -0.83 3.48 6.82
C GLN A 91 0.04 4.32 7.76
N ILE A 92 -0.57 4.91 8.80
CA ILE A 92 0.14 5.78 9.75
C ILE A 92 1.36 5.07 10.33
N GLY A 93 2.47 5.81 10.47
CA GLY A 93 3.78 5.29 10.89
C GLY A 93 4.60 4.69 9.74
N SER A 94 4.00 3.83 8.90
CA SER A 94 4.70 3.18 7.77
C SER A 94 4.63 3.98 6.46
N HIS A 95 3.69 4.89 6.29
CA HIS A 95 3.40 5.60 5.03
C HIS A 95 4.60 6.25 4.34
N THR A 96 5.67 6.61 5.08
CA THR A 96 6.79 7.38 4.53
C THR A 96 7.61 6.65 3.48
N TRP A 97 7.56 5.31 3.39
CA TRP A 97 8.30 4.59 2.35
C TRP A 97 7.69 4.74 0.95
N SER A 98 6.37 4.98 0.88
CA SER A 98 5.62 4.99 -0.38
C SER A 98 5.91 6.22 -1.25
N PRO A 99 5.95 7.45 -0.71
CA PRO A 99 6.39 8.62 -1.47
C PRO A 99 7.86 8.55 -1.91
N ASP A 100 8.71 7.88 -1.15
CA ASP A 100 10.14 7.70 -1.49
C ASP A 100 10.34 6.67 -2.60
N ALA A 101 9.42 5.70 -2.75
CA ALA A 101 9.43 4.73 -3.84
C ALA A 101 9.25 5.36 -5.24
N MET A 102 8.97 6.66 -5.31
CA MET A 102 8.90 7.43 -6.56
C MET A 102 10.26 7.57 -7.25
N GLU A 103 11.37 7.17 -6.61
CA GLU A 103 12.68 7.05 -7.27
C GLU A 103 12.70 5.94 -8.34
N GLY A 104 11.78 4.96 -8.26
CA GLY A 104 11.62 3.94 -9.30
C GLY A 104 11.08 4.49 -10.62
N PRO A 105 11.15 3.70 -11.71
CA PRO A 105 10.57 4.09 -12.98
C PRO A 105 9.04 4.16 -12.90
N THR A 106 8.42 5.06 -13.67
CA THR A 106 6.98 5.34 -13.60
C THR A 106 6.05 4.12 -13.78
N PRO A 107 6.35 3.12 -14.63
CA PRO A 107 5.54 1.90 -14.71
C PRO A 107 5.60 1.05 -13.44
N VAL A 108 6.73 1.07 -12.73
CA VAL A 108 6.89 0.39 -11.43
C VAL A 108 6.04 1.09 -10.38
N SER A 109 6.07 2.42 -10.33
CA SER A 109 5.19 3.18 -9.45
C SER A 109 3.71 2.89 -9.75
N ALA A 110 3.33 2.81 -11.02
CA ALA A 110 1.97 2.41 -11.42
C ALA A 110 1.61 1.02 -10.88
N LEU A 111 2.48 0.03 -11.04
CA LEU A 111 2.25 -1.33 -10.56
C LEU A 111 2.08 -1.40 -9.02
N ILE A 112 3.05 -0.83 -8.29
CA ILE A 112 3.14 -0.88 -6.82
C ILE A 112 1.95 -0.17 -6.18
N HIS A 113 1.59 1.02 -6.69
CA HIS A 113 0.59 1.88 -6.09
C HIS A 113 -0.83 1.61 -6.58
N ALA A 114 -1.02 0.98 -7.74
CA ALA A 114 -2.37 0.70 -8.24
C ALA A 114 -2.81 -0.73 -7.94
N ALA A 115 -1.97 -1.72 -8.23
CA ALA A 115 -2.43 -3.09 -8.42
C ALA A 115 -1.92 -4.10 -7.38
N THR A 116 -0.66 -4.01 -6.94
CA THR A 116 -0.01 -5.15 -6.25
C THR A 116 0.26 -4.91 -4.77
N MET A 117 1.20 -4.03 -4.45
CA MET A 117 1.84 -4.02 -3.15
C MET A 117 0.92 -3.43 -2.09
N VAL A 118 0.41 -2.23 -2.36
CA VAL A 118 -0.38 -1.49 -1.39
C VAL A 118 -1.80 -2.04 -1.21
N THR A 119 -2.32 -2.69 -2.25
CA THR A 119 -3.62 -3.36 -2.25
C THR A 119 -3.59 -4.69 -1.48
N ALA A 120 -2.42 -5.34 -1.38
CA ALA A 120 -2.26 -6.59 -0.64
C ALA A 120 -2.66 -6.47 0.84
N GLY A 121 -2.37 -5.33 1.48
CA GLY A 121 -2.77 -5.09 2.86
C GLY A 121 -4.28 -5.03 3.06
N VAL A 122 -4.99 -4.31 2.17
CA VAL A 122 -6.46 -4.22 2.18
C VAL A 122 -7.07 -5.58 1.84
N PHE A 123 -6.54 -6.27 0.84
CA PHE A 123 -6.99 -7.60 0.43
C PHE A 123 -6.86 -8.61 1.57
N MET A 124 -5.76 -8.59 2.33
CA MET A 124 -5.59 -9.48 3.48
C MET A 124 -6.61 -9.20 4.57
N ILE A 125 -6.88 -7.93 4.92
CA ILE A 125 -7.94 -7.59 5.88
C ILE A 125 -9.30 -8.11 5.40
N ALA A 126 -9.62 -7.92 4.11
CA ALA A 126 -10.88 -8.39 3.54
C ALA A 126 -10.98 -9.94 3.54
N ARG A 127 -9.90 -10.66 3.25
CA ARG A 127 -9.87 -12.14 3.30
C ARG A 127 -9.97 -12.67 4.73
N CYS A 128 -9.36 -11.98 5.68
CA CYS A 128 -9.46 -12.26 7.10
C CYS A 128 -10.71 -11.64 7.75
N SER A 129 -11.71 -11.19 6.97
CA SER A 129 -12.93 -10.56 7.52
C SER A 129 -13.62 -11.40 8.60
N PRO A 130 -13.76 -12.73 8.50
CA PRO A 130 -14.38 -13.50 9.58
C PRO A 130 -13.62 -13.36 10.91
N LEU A 131 -12.30 -13.17 10.88
CA LEU A 131 -11.46 -13.04 12.07
C LEU A 131 -11.61 -11.67 12.73
N PHE A 132 -11.73 -10.61 11.92
CA PHE A 132 -11.85 -9.24 12.41
C PHE A 132 -13.22 -8.92 13.00
N GLU A 133 -14.27 -9.70 12.71
CA GLU A 133 -15.60 -9.53 13.29
C GLU A 133 -15.71 -9.99 14.75
N TYR A 134 -14.77 -10.82 15.25
CA TYR A 134 -14.82 -11.28 16.65
C TYR A 134 -14.41 -10.18 17.66
N PRO A 135 -13.26 -9.48 17.50
CA PRO A 135 -12.84 -8.45 18.45
C PRO A 135 -13.26 -7.02 18.01
N PRO A 136 -14.20 -6.35 18.72
CA PRO A 136 -14.65 -5.00 18.35
C PRO A 136 -13.53 -3.95 18.48
N THR A 137 -12.57 -4.18 19.38
CA THR A 137 -11.40 -3.33 19.57
C THR A 137 -10.52 -3.24 18.33
N ALA A 138 -10.33 -4.34 17.59
CA ALA A 138 -9.53 -4.33 16.37
C ALA A 138 -10.20 -3.49 15.27
N LEU A 139 -11.53 -3.64 15.09
CA LEU A 139 -12.31 -2.86 14.14
C LEU A 139 -12.27 -1.36 14.44
N ILE A 140 -12.36 -0.97 15.72
CA ILE A 140 -12.22 0.43 16.14
C ILE A 140 -10.85 0.97 15.76
N VAL A 141 -9.77 0.24 16.04
CA VAL A 141 -8.40 0.65 15.68
C VAL A 141 -8.24 0.79 14.16
N ILE A 142 -8.77 -0.16 13.37
CA ILE A 142 -8.77 -0.12 11.91
C ILE A 142 -9.48 1.13 11.39
N THR A 143 -10.67 1.42 11.94
CA THR A 143 -11.49 2.57 11.55
C THR A 143 -10.74 3.88 11.78
N PHE A 144 -10.21 4.09 12.99
CA PHE A 144 -9.47 5.31 13.31
C PHE A 144 -8.16 5.44 12.52
N ALA A 145 -7.41 4.34 12.36
CA ALA A 145 -6.17 4.34 11.59
C ALA A 145 -6.43 4.71 10.12
N GLY A 146 -7.44 4.12 9.49
CA GLY A 146 -7.81 4.42 8.10
C GLY A 146 -8.31 5.85 7.91
N ALA A 147 -9.20 6.32 8.80
CA ALA A 147 -9.72 7.68 8.74
C ALA A 147 -8.61 8.72 8.90
N MET A 148 -7.76 8.57 9.91
CA MET A 148 -6.64 9.48 10.16
C MET A 148 -5.63 9.45 9.00
N MET A 149 -5.36 8.27 8.42
CA MET A 149 -4.46 8.14 7.27
C MET A 149 -5.01 8.88 6.04
N SER A 150 -6.32 8.72 5.77
CA SER A 150 -6.98 9.37 4.64
C SER A 150 -6.81 10.90 4.70
N PHE A 151 -6.99 11.48 5.88
CA PHE A 151 -6.87 12.92 6.12
C PHE A 151 -5.42 13.43 6.08
N LEU A 152 -4.51 12.76 6.78
CA LEU A 152 -3.09 13.18 6.84
C LEU A 152 -2.41 13.07 5.46
N ALA A 153 -2.70 12.02 4.70
CA ALA A 153 -2.12 11.86 3.37
C ALA A 153 -2.67 12.88 2.36
N ALA A 154 -3.97 13.21 2.46
CA ALA A 154 -4.56 14.23 1.59
C ALA A 154 -3.94 15.61 1.84
N THR A 155 -3.82 16.00 3.11
CA THR A 155 -3.26 17.31 3.49
C THR A 155 -1.77 17.43 3.13
N THR A 156 -0.98 16.38 3.36
CA THR A 156 0.45 16.35 2.96
C THR A 156 0.64 16.32 1.44
N GLY A 157 -0.26 15.67 0.70
CA GLY A 157 -0.23 15.61 -0.76
C GLY A 157 -0.40 16.97 -1.45
N ILE A 158 -1.18 17.89 -0.87
CA ILE A 158 -1.40 19.25 -1.40
C ILE A 158 -0.10 20.06 -1.42
N LEU A 159 0.82 19.79 -0.49
CA LEU A 159 2.08 20.52 -0.34
C LEU A 159 3.23 19.91 -1.15
N GLN A 160 2.99 18.83 -1.90
CA GLN A 160 4.02 18.20 -2.74
C GLN A 160 4.16 18.94 -4.06
N ASN A 161 5.41 19.16 -4.48
CA ASN A 161 5.73 19.80 -5.77
C ASN A 161 6.06 18.79 -6.87
N ASP A 162 6.37 17.54 -6.51
CA ASP A 162 6.69 16.47 -7.45
C ASP A 162 5.43 15.74 -7.90
N LEU A 163 5.24 15.59 -9.21
CA LEU A 163 4.04 14.98 -9.79
C LEU A 163 3.80 13.55 -9.29
N LYS A 164 4.86 12.73 -9.23
CA LYS A 164 4.77 11.34 -8.76
C LYS A 164 4.43 11.29 -7.28
N ARG A 165 5.04 12.15 -6.45
CA ARG A 165 4.77 12.21 -5.00
C ARG A 165 3.33 12.63 -4.70
N VAL A 166 2.75 13.58 -5.43
CA VAL A 166 1.32 13.94 -5.28
C VAL A 166 0.42 12.72 -5.53
N ILE A 167 0.71 11.94 -6.57
CA ILE A 167 -0.06 10.74 -6.90
C ILE A 167 0.15 9.64 -5.83
N ALA A 168 1.38 9.53 -5.29
CA ALA A 168 1.69 8.61 -4.20
C ALA A 168 0.92 8.94 -2.91
N TYR A 169 0.92 10.20 -2.46
CA TYR A 169 0.15 10.61 -1.27
C TYR A 169 -1.35 10.46 -1.45
N SER A 170 -1.88 10.79 -2.63
CA SER A 170 -3.27 10.50 -2.93
C SER A 170 -3.55 8.98 -3.00
N THR A 171 -2.56 8.11 -3.20
CA THR A 171 -2.71 6.65 -3.07
C THR A 171 -2.82 6.27 -1.60
N CYS A 172 -1.92 6.78 -0.76
CA CYS A 172 -1.97 6.57 0.69
C CYS A 172 -3.33 7.00 1.29
N SER A 173 -3.88 8.12 0.81
CA SER A 173 -5.20 8.60 1.23
C SER A 173 -6.33 7.64 0.84
N GLN A 174 -6.31 7.13 -0.40
CA GLN A 174 -7.31 6.19 -0.92
C GLN A 174 -7.25 4.83 -0.22
N LEU A 175 -6.06 4.36 0.14
CA LEU A 175 -5.91 3.16 0.96
C LEU A 175 -6.46 3.38 2.38
N GLY A 176 -6.27 4.58 2.95
CA GLY A 176 -6.93 4.98 4.19
C GLY A 176 -8.45 4.85 4.12
N TYR A 177 -9.08 5.29 3.02
CA TYR A 177 -10.52 5.09 2.80
C TYR A 177 -10.92 3.61 2.73
N MET A 178 -10.14 2.77 2.05
CA MET A 178 -10.42 1.33 1.97
C MET A 178 -10.32 0.66 3.34
N ILE A 179 -9.33 1.03 4.15
CA ILE A 179 -9.16 0.48 5.50
C ILE A 179 -10.25 0.99 6.43
N PHE A 180 -10.64 2.26 6.33
CA PHE A 180 -11.79 2.80 7.05
C PHE A 180 -13.07 2.01 6.74
N ALA A 181 -13.33 1.68 5.46
CA ALA A 181 -14.47 0.87 5.06
C ALA A 181 -14.41 -0.56 5.65
N CYS A 182 -13.22 -1.18 5.71
CA CYS A 182 -13.02 -2.45 6.40
C CYS A 182 -13.26 -2.34 7.92
N GLY A 183 -12.98 -1.20 8.53
CA GLY A 183 -13.16 -0.96 9.96
C GLY A 183 -14.63 -0.87 10.39
N ILE A 184 -15.51 -0.37 9.51
CA ILE A 184 -16.97 -0.35 9.72
C ILE A 184 -17.62 -1.59 9.08
N SER A 185 -16.90 -2.72 9.07
CA SER A 185 -17.36 -4.03 8.58
C SER A 185 -17.93 -4.08 7.14
N ASN A 186 -17.65 -3.06 6.31
CA ASN A 186 -18.14 -2.99 4.93
C ASN A 186 -17.06 -3.39 3.92
N TYR A 187 -16.67 -4.66 3.97
CA TYR A 187 -15.62 -5.23 3.13
C TYR A 187 -15.95 -5.20 1.63
N SER A 188 -17.24 -5.34 1.26
CA SER A 188 -17.67 -5.26 -0.15
C SER A 188 -17.38 -3.90 -0.76
N VAL A 189 -17.65 -2.81 -0.02
CA VAL A 189 -17.35 -1.45 -0.48
C VAL A 189 -15.85 -1.24 -0.57
N SER A 190 -15.08 -1.77 0.39
CA SER A 190 -13.61 -1.67 0.35
C SER A 190 -13.02 -2.36 -0.88
N VAL A 191 -13.44 -3.59 -1.20
CA VAL A 191 -12.97 -4.33 -2.38
C VAL A 191 -13.43 -3.67 -3.69
N PHE A 192 -14.66 -3.15 -3.73
CA PHE A 192 -15.13 -2.37 -4.88
C PHE A 192 -14.27 -1.11 -5.11
N HIS A 193 -13.97 -0.38 -4.03
CA HIS A 193 -13.08 0.79 -4.09
C HIS A 193 -11.66 0.42 -4.50
N LEU A 194 -11.14 -0.72 -4.03
CA LEU A 194 -9.84 -1.27 -4.44
C LEU A 194 -9.77 -1.51 -5.95
N MET A 195 -10.84 -2.05 -6.56
CA MET A 195 -10.92 -2.26 -8.01
C MET A 195 -10.91 -0.92 -8.77
N ASN A 196 -11.73 0.04 -8.36
CA ASN A 196 -11.75 1.38 -8.98
C ASN A 196 -10.38 2.06 -8.87
N HIS A 197 -9.78 2.00 -7.69
CA HIS A 197 -8.46 2.54 -7.42
C HIS A 197 -7.40 1.94 -8.34
N ALA A 198 -7.42 0.63 -8.57
CA ALA A 198 -6.47 -0.02 -9.47
C ALA A 198 -6.51 0.56 -10.89
N PHE A 199 -7.70 0.84 -11.42
CA PHE A 199 -7.82 1.50 -12.73
C PHE A 199 -7.36 2.95 -12.71
N PHE A 200 -7.93 3.76 -11.81
CA PHE A 200 -7.67 5.21 -11.82
C PHE A 200 -6.22 5.54 -11.46
N LYS A 201 -5.60 4.80 -10.53
CA LYS A 201 -4.19 5.02 -10.18
C LYS A 201 -3.24 4.55 -11.26
N ALA A 202 -3.49 3.41 -11.90
CA ALA A 202 -2.69 2.97 -13.03
C ALA A 202 -2.73 4.02 -14.15
N LEU A 203 -3.93 4.53 -14.47
CA LEU A 203 -4.11 5.59 -15.44
C LEU A 203 -3.34 6.87 -15.06
N LEU A 204 -3.46 7.34 -13.82
CA LEU A 204 -2.75 8.53 -13.35
C LEU A 204 -1.23 8.38 -13.45
N PHE A 205 -0.66 7.28 -12.96
CA PHE A 205 0.79 7.08 -13.01
C PHE A 205 1.32 6.91 -14.44
N LEU A 206 0.60 6.21 -15.30
CA LEU A 206 1.00 6.05 -16.70
C LEU A 206 0.89 7.38 -17.47
N SER A 207 -0.17 8.16 -17.23
CA SER A 207 -0.30 9.51 -17.79
C SER A 207 0.77 10.47 -17.27
N ALA A 208 1.13 10.39 -15.99
CA ALA A 208 2.22 11.16 -15.44
C ALA A 208 3.54 10.75 -16.10
N GLY A 209 3.75 9.45 -16.32
CA GLY A 209 4.91 8.93 -17.05
C GLY A 209 5.03 9.48 -18.47
N SER A 210 3.94 9.55 -19.24
CA SER A 210 3.98 10.13 -20.58
C SER A 210 4.25 11.65 -20.55
N VAL A 211 3.69 12.38 -19.58
CA VAL A 211 3.96 13.81 -19.38
C VAL A 211 5.42 14.06 -19.03
N ILE A 212 5.99 13.31 -18.08
CA ILE A 212 7.38 13.42 -17.65
C ILE A 212 8.31 13.12 -18.82
N HIS A 213 8.01 12.07 -19.60
CA HIS A 213 8.80 11.72 -20.78
C HIS A 213 8.76 12.80 -21.86
N ALA A 214 7.59 13.39 -22.12
CA ALA A 214 7.42 14.50 -23.05
C ALA A 214 8.13 15.80 -22.59
N MET A 215 8.37 15.93 -21.28
CA MET A 215 9.01 17.09 -20.65
C MET A 215 10.50 16.85 -20.33
N SER A 216 11.16 15.96 -21.08
CA SER A 216 12.60 15.66 -20.91
C SER A 216 12.97 15.27 -19.49
N ASP A 217 12.18 14.38 -18.89
CA ASP A 217 12.33 13.86 -17.52
C ASP A 217 12.13 14.89 -16.38
N GLU A 218 11.54 16.05 -16.65
CA GLU A 218 11.12 16.98 -15.58
C GLU A 218 9.92 16.45 -14.80
N GLN A 219 10.05 16.41 -13.46
CA GLN A 219 9.03 15.88 -12.54
C GLN A 219 8.43 16.95 -11.62
N ASP A 220 9.07 18.12 -11.51
CA ASP A 220 8.63 19.23 -10.67
C ASP A 220 7.50 20.01 -11.36
N MET A 221 6.32 20.01 -10.77
CA MET A 221 5.12 20.65 -11.31
C MET A 221 5.28 22.17 -11.45
N ARG A 222 6.17 22.81 -10.68
CA ARG A 222 6.42 24.26 -10.75
C ARG A 222 7.14 24.66 -12.04
N LYS A 223 7.84 23.72 -12.66
CA LYS A 223 8.49 23.88 -13.96
C LYS A 223 7.62 23.40 -15.13
N MET A 224 6.46 22.83 -14.82
CA MET A 224 5.47 22.43 -15.81
C MET A 224 4.45 23.55 -16.00
N GLY A 225 3.73 23.54 -17.12
CA GLY A 225 2.63 24.47 -17.38
C GLY A 225 2.35 24.62 -18.87
N GLY A 226 1.09 24.91 -19.21
CA GLY A 226 0.70 25.26 -20.59
C GLY A 226 0.96 24.17 -21.63
N LEU A 227 0.88 22.89 -21.25
CA LEU A 227 1.11 21.76 -22.16
C LEU A 227 0.09 21.79 -23.31
N PRO A 228 0.51 22.06 -24.56
CA PRO A 228 -0.40 21.98 -25.69
C PRO A 228 -0.78 20.51 -25.91
N PRO A 229 -1.97 20.21 -26.45
CA PRO A 229 -2.39 18.83 -26.75
C PRO A 229 -1.38 18.06 -27.63
N ARG A 230 -0.58 18.81 -28.41
CA ARG A 230 0.37 18.30 -29.39
C ARG A 230 1.73 17.90 -28.81
N SER A 231 2.11 18.37 -27.61
CA SER A 231 3.39 18.01 -26.98
C SER A 231 3.40 16.62 -26.34
N LEU A 232 2.23 15.97 -26.22
CA LEU A 232 2.06 14.65 -25.63
C LEU A 232 2.15 13.50 -26.64
N LEU A 233 2.23 13.82 -27.94
CA LEU A 233 2.45 12.83 -28.99
C LEU A 233 3.96 12.75 -29.27
N PRO A 234 4.54 11.53 -29.38
CA PRO A 234 5.91 11.42 -29.86
C PRO A 234 5.95 12.05 -31.24
N MET A 235 6.78 13.09 -31.41
CA MET A 235 7.08 13.55 -32.76
C MET A 235 7.83 12.41 -33.47
N PRO A 236 7.49 12.14 -34.74
CA PRO A 236 8.14 11.09 -35.52
C PRO A 236 9.64 11.32 -35.67
#